data_AF-A0A7S3N812-F1
#
_entry.id   AF-A0A7S3N812-F1
#
_cell.length_a   1.000
_cell.length_b   1.000
_cell.length_c   1.000
_cell.angle_alpha   90.00
_cell.angle_beta   90.00
_cell.angle_gamma   90.00
#
_symmetry.space_group_name_H-M   'P 1'
#
loop_
_entity.id
_entity.type
_entity.pdbx_description
1 polymer ?
#
loop_
_entity_poly.entity_id
_entity_poly.type
_entity_poly.pdbx_seq_one_letter_code
_entity_poly.pdbx_strand_id
1 'polypeptide(L)'
;VDKNSSLAFYFDIVNKTVNSTNAHPPVFLQFQTQYQHSDGSTRIRVTTVQRCLAAPDDRRELAYGFDQEAAAVLMARYSVVRCQIDEPLDVIRWLDRMLIKLVSKFAEYKRDDPNSFKLSREFSLYPQFMFYLRRSQFLQTFNASPDE
;
A
#
# COMPACT_ATOMS: atom_id res chain seq x y z
N VAL A 1 -3.51 -20.76 -10.90
CA VAL A 1 -3.54 -20.02 -9.63
C VAL A 1 -3.73 -21.04 -8.53
N ASP A 2 -2.79 -21.11 -7.60
CA ASP A 2 -2.87 -22.04 -6.46
C ASP A 2 -3.40 -21.31 -5.21
N LYS A 3 -3.44 -22.02 -4.07
CA LYS A 3 -3.91 -21.46 -2.79
C LYS A 3 -2.99 -20.40 -2.18
N ASN A 4 -1.73 -20.32 -2.62
CA ASN A 4 -0.72 -19.40 -2.11
C ASN A 4 -0.58 -18.14 -2.99
N SER A 5 -1.16 -18.19 -4.19
CA SER A 5 -1.16 -17.10 -5.15
C SER A 5 -1.90 -15.88 -4.59
N SER A 6 -1.15 -14.78 -4.41
CA SER A 6 -1.66 -13.52 -3.89
C SER A 6 -1.41 -12.40 -4.90
N LEU A 7 -2.47 -11.72 -5.33
CA LEU A 7 -2.41 -10.60 -6.28
C LEU A 7 -2.53 -9.27 -5.54
N ALA A 8 -1.87 -8.23 -6.07
CA ALA A 8 -2.03 -6.86 -5.60
C ALA A 8 -2.89 -6.10 -6.62
N PHE A 9 -3.98 -5.48 -6.15
CA PHE A 9 -4.84 -4.63 -6.96
C PHE A 9 -4.72 -3.18 -6.46
N TYR A 10 -4.44 -2.26 -7.38
CA TYR A 10 -4.32 -0.83 -7.09
C TYR A 10 -5.52 -0.11 -7.70
N PHE A 11 -6.22 0.66 -6.88
CA PHE A 11 -7.44 1.37 -7.27
C PHE A 11 -7.22 2.87 -7.16
N ASP A 12 -7.89 3.63 -8.03
CA ASP A 12 -7.94 5.09 -7.96
C ASP A 12 -9.37 5.56 -7.69
N ILE A 13 -9.51 6.64 -6.92
CA ILE A 13 -10.80 7.25 -6.61
C ILE A 13 -11.11 8.28 -7.70
N VAL A 14 -11.95 7.88 -8.65
CA VAL A 14 -12.30 8.72 -9.81
C VAL A 14 -13.26 9.86 -9.41
N ASN A 15 -14.15 9.63 -8.45
CA ASN A 15 -15.21 10.58 -8.11
C ASN A 15 -14.85 11.42 -6.87
N LYS A 16 -14.28 12.61 -7.09
CA LYS A 16 -13.82 13.54 -6.04
C LYS A 16 -14.91 14.47 -5.50
N THR A 17 -16.16 14.30 -5.94
CA THR A 17 -17.29 15.19 -5.59
C THR A 17 -18.12 14.70 -4.40
N VAL A 18 -17.77 13.58 -3.76
CA VAL A 18 -18.37 13.14 -2.48
C VAL A 18 -17.85 14.00 -1.30
N ASN A 19 -17.77 15.32 -1.49
CA ASN A 19 -17.17 16.27 -0.55
C ASN A 19 -18.21 16.95 0.37
N SER A 20 -19.48 16.52 0.36
CA SER A 20 -20.55 17.38 0.88
C SER A 20 -21.46 16.75 1.93
N THR A 21 -21.27 15.48 2.29
CA THR A 21 -22.07 14.85 3.34
C THR A 21 -21.16 14.05 4.25
N ASN A 22 -21.30 14.20 5.57
CA ASN A 22 -20.70 13.36 6.61
C ASN A 22 -21.16 11.88 6.53
N ALA A 23 -21.73 11.46 5.40
CA ALA A 23 -22.16 10.10 5.16
C ALA A 23 -20.99 9.39 4.50
N HIS A 24 -20.17 8.66 5.27
CA HIS A 24 -19.12 7.79 4.76
C HIS A 24 -19.72 6.75 3.79
N PRO A 25 -19.75 7.00 2.47
CA PRO A 25 -20.57 6.18 1.59
C PRO A 25 -19.92 4.80 1.42
N PRO A 26 -20.72 3.72 1.39
CA PRO A 26 -20.18 2.41 1.11
C PRO A 26 -19.74 2.30 -0.35
N VAL A 27 -18.59 1.68 -0.56
CA VAL A 27 -18.10 1.22 -1.86
C VAL A 27 -17.95 -0.29 -1.83
N PHE A 28 -18.20 -0.92 -2.97
CA PHE A 28 -18.18 -2.36 -3.11
C PHE A 28 -17.14 -2.76 -4.15
N LEU A 29 -16.34 -3.76 -3.83
CA LEU A 29 -15.43 -4.41 -4.77
C LEU A 29 -15.83 -5.89 -4.85
N GLN A 30 -16.03 -6.40 -6.06
CA GLN A 30 -16.34 -7.79 -6.29
C GLN A 30 -15.27 -8.42 -7.20
N PHE A 31 -14.62 -9.45 -6.69
CA PHE A 31 -13.66 -10.25 -7.42
C PHE A 31 -14.33 -11.55 -7.84
N GLN A 32 -14.35 -11.80 -9.15
CA GLN A 32 -14.82 -13.07 -9.72
C GLN A 32 -13.63 -13.77 -10.36
N THR A 33 -13.31 -14.96 -9.89
CA THR A 33 -12.22 -15.79 -10.43
C THR A 33 -12.78 -17.10 -10.93
N GLN A 34 -12.85 -17.24 -12.26
CA GLN A 34 -13.20 -18.49 -12.91
C GLN A 34 -11.92 -19.29 -13.18
N TYR A 35 -11.92 -20.57 -12.82
CA TYR A 35 -10.75 -21.44 -12.99
C TYR A 35 -11.16 -22.90 -13.15
N GLN A 36 -10.26 -23.70 -13.73
CA GLN A 36 -10.36 -25.15 -13.73
C GLN A 36 -9.71 -25.69 -12.44
N HIS A 37 -10.47 -26.44 -11.67
CA HIS A 37 -10.00 -27.09 -10.45
C HIS A 37 -9.22 -28.37 -10.78
N SER A 38 -8.43 -28.88 -9.83
CA SER A 38 -7.55 -30.04 -10.03
C SER A 38 -8.28 -31.35 -10.36
N ASP A 39 -9.59 -31.40 -10.10
CA ASP A 39 -10.47 -32.52 -10.47
C ASP A 39 -11.06 -32.38 -11.88
N GLY A 40 -10.62 -31.36 -12.64
CA GLY A 40 -11.11 -31.06 -13.99
C GLY A 40 -12.39 -30.22 -14.04
N SER A 41 -13.06 -29.99 -12.91
CA SER A 41 -14.28 -29.19 -12.85
C SER A 41 -14.01 -27.69 -13.07
N THR A 42 -14.92 -27.00 -13.76
CA THR A 42 -14.90 -25.53 -13.85
C THR A 42 -15.57 -24.93 -12.63
N ARG A 43 -14.90 -24.03 -11.93
CA ARG A 43 -15.41 -23.36 -10.72
C ARG A 43 -15.32 -21.84 -10.86
N ILE A 44 -16.22 -21.13 -10.16
CA ILE A 44 -16.19 -19.68 -10.01
C ILE A 44 -16.11 -19.36 -8.52
N ARG A 45 -15.07 -18.63 -8.11
CA ARG A 45 -14.96 -18.05 -6.77
C ARG A 45 -15.34 -16.58 -6.83
N VAL A 46 -16.35 -16.19 -6.06
CA VAL A 46 -16.79 -14.79 -5.92
C VAL A 46 -16.44 -14.30 -4.53
N THR A 47 -15.82 -13.12 -4.43
CA THR A 47 -15.53 -12.44 -3.17
C THR A 47 -15.96 -10.99 -3.28
N THR A 48 -16.94 -10.59 -2.47
CA THR A 48 -17.43 -9.22 -2.40
C THR A 48 -16.97 -8.60 -1.08
N VAL A 49 -16.34 -7.44 -1.14
CA VAL A 49 -15.95 -6.66 0.03
C VAL A 49 -16.59 -5.28 -0.05
N GLN A 50 -16.95 -4.75 1.12
CA GLN A 50 -17.46 -3.39 1.28
C GLN A 50 -16.48 -2.57 2.12
N ARG A 51 -16.29 -1.31 1.76
CA ARG A 51 -15.55 -0.31 2.53
C ARG A 51 -16.37 0.96 2.61
N CYS A 52 -16.12 1.81 3.59
CA CYS A 52 -16.70 3.15 3.66
C CYS A 52 -15.64 4.14 3.22
N LEU A 53 -15.98 5.08 2.35
CA LEU A 53 -15.06 6.17 2.02
C LEU A 53 -15.06 7.20 3.14
N ALA A 54 -13.87 7.71 3.46
CA ALA A 54 -13.71 8.89 4.30
C ALA A 54 -13.54 10.13 3.42
N ALA A 55 -13.99 11.28 3.91
CA ALA A 55 -13.68 12.55 3.29
C ALA A 55 -12.15 12.78 3.32
N PRO A 56 -11.54 13.40 2.29
CA PRO A 56 -10.08 13.55 2.21
C PRO A 56 -9.46 14.35 3.37
N ASP A 57 -10.25 15.18 4.04
CA ASP A 57 -9.90 16.02 5.18
C ASP A 57 -10.17 15.34 6.54
N ASP A 58 -10.92 14.24 6.58
CA ASP A 58 -11.11 13.43 7.79
C ASP A 58 -9.88 12.55 8.07
N ARG A 59 -8.84 13.21 8.57
CA ARG A 59 -7.55 12.56 8.89
C ARG A 59 -7.68 11.45 9.93
N ARG A 60 -8.67 11.53 10.81
CA ARG A 60 -8.86 10.54 11.89
C ARG A 60 -9.35 9.23 11.31
N GLU A 61 -10.41 9.26 10.51
CA GLU A 61 -10.93 8.06 9.87
C GLU A 61 -9.93 7.47 8.87
N LEU A 62 -9.25 8.32 8.10
CA LEU A 62 -8.19 7.89 7.17
C LEU A 62 -7.01 7.22 7.91
N ALA A 63 -6.61 7.74 9.07
CA ALA A 63 -5.56 7.16 9.88
C ALA A 63 -5.97 5.81 10.46
N TYR A 64 -7.20 5.72 10.99
CA TYR A 64 -7.74 4.49 11.57
C TYR A 64 -7.87 3.36 10.53
N GLY A 65 -8.22 3.70 9.29
CA GLY A 65 -8.31 2.74 8.19
C GLY A 65 -6.97 2.30 7.59
N PHE A 66 -5.84 2.82 8.06
CA PHE A 66 -4.52 2.51 7.50
C PHE A 66 -3.96 1.19 8.05
N ASP A 67 -3.74 0.22 7.16
CA ASP A 67 -3.05 -1.03 7.46
C ASP A 67 -1.58 -0.92 7.02
N GLN A 68 -0.67 -0.67 7.96
CA GLN A 68 0.75 -0.48 7.68
C GLN A 68 1.46 -1.72 7.12
N GLU A 69 1.05 -2.93 7.49
CA GLU A 69 1.69 -4.16 7.00
C GLU A 69 1.29 -4.41 5.55
N ALA A 70 -0.01 -4.32 5.25
CA ALA A 70 -0.51 -4.43 3.88
C ALA A 70 0.04 -3.32 2.99
N ALA A 71 0.06 -2.06 3.46
CA ALA A 71 0.61 -0.94 2.72
C ALA A 71 2.10 -1.14 2.40
N ALA A 72 2.89 -1.65 3.37
CA ALA A 72 4.31 -1.92 3.15
C ALA A 72 4.53 -2.98 2.06
N VAL A 73 3.77 -4.08 2.07
CA VAL A 73 3.85 -5.14 1.05
C VAL A 73 3.39 -4.63 -0.32
N LEU A 74 2.32 -3.84 -0.38
CA LEU A 74 1.84 -3.25 -1.63
C LEU A 74 2.84 -2.25 -2.22
N MET A 75 3.48 -1.44 -1.38
CA MET A 75 4.54 -0.52 -1.81
C MET A 75 5.80 -1.26 -2.24
N ALA A 76 6.17 -2.36 -1.57
CA ALA A 76 7.26 -3.23 -1.99
C ALA A 76 7.01 -3.81 -3.39
N ARG A 77 5.83 -4.43 -3.60
CA ARG A 77 5.44 -4.98 -4.91
C ARG A 77 5.48 -3.93 -6.01
N TYR A 78 4.96 -2.74 -5.74
CA TYR A 78 4.97 -1.64 -6.69
C TYR A 78 6.39 -1.17 -7.01
N SER A 79 7.25 -1.08 -5.98
CA SER A 79 8.66 -0.69 -6.15
C SER A 79 9.45 -1.69 -7.00
N VAL A 80 9.26 -2.99 -6.77
CA VAL A 80 9.91 -4.05 -7.56
C VAL A 80 9.48 -3.99 -9.03
N VAL A 81 8.19 -3.79 -9.30
CA VAL A 81 7.70 -3.61 -10.68
C VAL A 81 8.31 -2.35 -11.30
N ARG A 82 8.42 -1.26 -10.54
CA ARG A 82 9.06 -0.02 -11.04
C ARG A 82 10.54 -0.20 -11.35
N CYS A 83 11.27 -1.00 -10.58
CA CYS A 83 12.67 -1.33 -10.88
C CYS A 83 12.88 -2.08 -12.20
N GLN A 84 11.82 -2.60 -12.83
CA GLN A 84 11.90 -3.17 -14.17
C GLN A 84 12.04 -2.10 -15.27
N ILE A 85 11.72 -0.86 -14.95
CA ILE A 85 11.67 0.27 -15.91
C ILE A 85 12.63 1.38 -15.50
N ASP A 86 12.64 1.73 -14.21
CA ASP A 86 13.42 2.82 -13.63
C ASP A 86 14.70 2.28 -12.95
N GLU A 87 15.75 3.11 -12.86
CA GLU A 87 16.96 2.74 -12.10
C GLU A 87 16.65 2.53 -10.61
N PRO A 88 17.23 1.50 -9.95
CA PRO A 88 16.91 1.18 -8.56
C PRO A 88 17.14 2.34 -7.58
N LEU A 89 18.17 3.16 -7.81
CA LEU A 89 18.45 4.33 -6.96
C LEU A 89 17.32 5.37 -7.03
N ASP A 90 16.72 5.57 -8.20
CA ASP A 90 15.61 6.50 -8.38
C ASP A 90 14.31 5.96 -7.79
N VAL A 91 14.08 4.65 -7.86
CA VAL A 91 12.98 3.99 -7.15
C VAL A 91 13.13 4.15 -5.64
N ILE A 92 14.34 3.99 -5.09
CA ILE A 92 14.62 4.21 -3.65
C ILE A 92 14.35 5.68 -3.27
N ARG A 93 14.82 6.64 -4.06
CA ARG A 93 14.54 8.07 -3.82
C ARG A 93 13.05 8.38 -3.86
N TRP A 94 12.31 7.75 -4.78
CA TRP A 94 10.86 7.87 -4.85
C TRP A 94 10.19 7.28 -3.60
N LEU A 95 10.63 6.11 -3.14
CA LEU A 95 10.13 5.47 -1.92
C LEU A 95 10.35 6.37 -0.70
N ASP A 96 11.55 6.94 -0.55
CA ASP A 96 11.88 7.88 0.52
C ASP A 96 10.96 9.11 0.49
N ARG A 97 10.70 9.67 -0.71
CA ARG A 97 9.75 10.79 -0.88
C ARG A 97 8.31 10.40 -0.50
N MET A 98 7.87 9.19 -0.83
CA MET A 98 6.53 8.71 -0.46
C MET A 98 6.41 8.51 1.05
N LEU A 99 7.43 7.95 1.69
CA LEU A 99 7.50 7.81 3.14
C LEU A 99 7.42 9.17 3.82
N ILE A 100 8.23 10.15 3.40
CA ILE A 100 8.21 11.51 3.94
C ILE A 100 6.82 12.13 3.79
N LYS A 101 6.20 12.05 2.61
CA LYS A 101 4.84 12.58 2.39
C LYS A 101 3.80 11.94 3.32
N LEU A 102 3.87 10.63 3.53
CA LEU A 102 2.95 9.92 4.42
C LEU A 102 3.11 10.40 5.87
N VAL A 103 4.34 10.35 6.39
CA VAL A 103 4.58 10.71 7.79
C VAL A 103 4.38 12.20 8.05
N SER A 104 4.73 13.07 7.12
CA SER A 104 4.45 14.51 7.25
C SER A 104 2.95 14.81 7.31
N LYS A 105 2.10 13.96 6.72
CA LYS A 105 0.64 14.12 6.72
C LYS A 105 -0.03 13.58 7.99
N PHE A 106 0.49 12.49 8.56
CA PHE A 106 -0.17 11.75 9.67
C PHE A 106 0.58 11.79 11.00
N ALA A 107 1.82 12.27 11.06
CA ALA A 107 2.56 12.44 12.30
C ALA A 107 2.15 13.71 13.06
N GLU A 108 2.35 13.69 14.37
CA GLU A 108 2.31 14.86 15.23
C GLU A 108 3.74 15.38 15.42
N TYR A 109 3.97 16.66 15.14
CA TYR A 109 5.26 17.31 15.34
C TYR A 109 5.10 18.83 15.39
N LYS A 110 6.07 19.49 16.02
CA LYS A 110 6.30 20.93 15.94
C LYS A 110 7.31 21.21 14.83
N ARG A 111 7.08 22.29 14.09
CA ARG A 111 8.02 22.74 13.06
C ARG A 111 9.37 23.03 13.71
N ASP A 112 10.43 22.62 13.03
CA ASP A 112 11.84 22.83 13.42
C ASP A 112 12.26 22.16 14.74
N ASP A 113 11.47 21.23 15.29
CA ASP A 113 11.81 20.42 16.47
C ASP A 113 11.71 18.91 16.15
N PRO A 114 12.81 18.27 15.74
CA PRO A 114 12.82 16.83 15.43
C PRO A 114 12.44 15.92 16.61
N ASN A 115 12.67 16.36 17.86
CA ASN A 115 12.37 15.54 19.05
C ASN A 115 10.87 15.49 19.36
N SER A 116 10.08 16.37 18.75
CA SER A 116 8.62 16.39 18.91
C SER A 116 7.90 15.34 18.05
N PHE A 117 8.58 14.72 17.09
CA PHE A 117 7.98 13.84 16.09
C PHE A 117 7.43 12.55 16.71
N LYS A 118 6.14 12.29 16.49
CA LYS A 118 5.44 11.10 16.97
C LYS A 118 4.51 10.54 15.89
N LEU A 119 4.45 9.22 15.81
CA LEU A 119 3.50 8.48 14.98
C LEU A 119 2.52 7.72 15.87
N SER A 120 1.28 7.62 15.41
CA SER A 120 0.30 6.73 16.03
C SER A 120 0.63 5.27 15.76
N ARG A 121 -0.05 4.36 16.47
CA ARG A 121 0.18 2.91 16.37
C ARG A 121 0.04 2.40 14.94
N GLU A 122 -0.94 2.93 14.22
CA GLU A 122 -1.30 2.58 12.85
C GLU A 122 -0.15 2.83 11.86
N PHE A 123 0.76 3.77 12.16
CA PHE A 123 1.88 4.14 11.28
C PHE A 123 3.27 3.79 11.85
N SER A 124 3.37 3.46 13.13
CA SER A 124 4.64 3.37 13.86
C SER A 124 5.67 2.40 13.27
N LEU A 125 5.24 1.29 12.65
CA LEU A 125 6.12 0.29 12.03
C LEU A 125 6.42 0.59 10.57
N TYR A 126 5.59 1.40 9.91
CA TYR A 126 5.72 1.67 8.48
C TYR A 126 7.10 2.24 8.07
N PRO A 127 7.69 3.24 8.78
CA PRO A 127 9.05 3.68 8.49
C PRO A 127 10.10 2.57 8.62
N GLN A 128 9.91 1.65 9.58
CA GLN A 128 10.82 0.52 9.78
C GLN A 128 10.74 -0.47 8.61
N PHE A 129 9.54 -0.77 8.11
CA PHE A 129 9.40 -1.59 6.90
C PHE A 129 10.09 -0.93 5.69
N MET A 130 9.91 0.38 5.50
CA MET A 130 10.56 1.10 4.39
C MET A 130 12.09 1.13 4.53
N PHE A 131 12.61 1.22 5.76
CA PHE A 131 14.04 1.13 6.03
C PHE A 131 14.64 -0.22 5.60
N TYR A 132 13.95 -1.33 5.88
CA TYR A 132 14.41 -2.65 5.46
C TYR A 132 14.21 -2.86 3.95
N LEU A 133 13.07 -2.44 3.39
CA LEU A 133 12.78 -2.57 1.97
C LEU A 133 13.83 -1.88 1.10
N ARG A 134 14.18 -0.62 1.38
CA ARG A 134 15.14 0.16 0.56
C ARG A 134 16.56 -0.40 0.56
N ARG A 135 16.89 -1.30 1.48
CA ARG A 135 18.20 -1.97 1.62
C ARG A 135 18.13 -3.47 1.30
N SER A 136 16.95 -3.97 0.95
CA SER A 136 16.74 -5.37 0.63
C SER A 136 17.30 -5.71 -0.76
N GLN A 137 17.57 -6.99 -0.99
CA GLN A 137 18.00 -7.51 -2.29
C GLN A 137 16.96 -7.29 -3.40
N PHE A 138 15.71 -7.02 -3.05
CA PHE A 138 14.66 -6.67 -4.02
C PHE A 138 14.93 -5.34 -4.75
N LEU A 139 15.64 -4.40 -4.11
CA LEU A 139 15.95 -3.07 -4.68
C LEU A 139 17.46 -2.81 -4.81
N GLN A 140 18.29 -3.55 -4.08
CA GLN A 140 19.76 -3.44 -4.14
C GLN A 140 20.36 -4.79 -4.54
N THR A 141 20.52 -5.00 -5.85
CA THR A 141 20.94 -6.29 -6.43
C THR A 141 22.45 -6.41 -6.65
N PHE A 142 23.28 -5.44 -6.26
CA PHE A 142 24.73 -5.46 -6.53
C PHE A 142 25.45 -6.70 -5.99
N ASN A 143 24.95 -7.30 -4.91
CA ASN A 143 25.52 -8.51 -4.29
C ASN A 143 24.75 -9.79 -4.65
N ALA A 144 23.91 -9.77 -5.68
CA ALA A 144 23.16 -10.91 -6.16
C ALA A 144 23.45 -11.12 -7.65
N SER A 145 23.49 -12.37 -8.09
CA SER A 145 23.49 -12.66 -9.52
C SER A 145 22.13 -12.31 -10.14
N PRO A 146 22.05 -12.08 -11.46
CA PRO A 146 20.76 -11.83 -12.12
C PRO A 146 19.72 -12.95 -11.98
N ASP A 147 20.16 -14.18 -11.69
CA ASP A 147 19.28 -15.36 -11.55
C ASP A 147 18.76 -15.53 -10.10
N GLU A 148 19.39 -14.89 -9.12
CA GLU A 148 18.99 -14.91 -7.70
C GLU A 148 17.88 -13.87 -7.40
#